data_AF-A0A971UUZ4-F1
#
_entry.id   AF-A0A971UUZ4-F1
#
_cell.length_a   1.000
_cell.length_b   1.000
_cell.length_c   1.000
_cell.angle_alpha   90.00
_cell.angle_beta   90.00
_cell.angle_gamma   90.00
#
_symmetry.space_group_name_H-M   'P 1'
#
loop_
_entity.id
_entity.type
_entity.pdbx_description
1 polymer ?
#
loop_
_entity_poly.entity_id
_entity_poly.type
_entity_poly.pdbx_seq_one_letter_code
_entity_poly.pdbx_strand_id
1 'polypeptide(L)'
;MLNIKSVEYTIRFLTEANFREAPEIAIFKSIFKRLKNILCINSERRCTSCYHSNKCLYNFISAGDFSNIDMVPIIIKKPLISKMSFTEGSIMKLKFVFLGDAALHMDFIDFVLKEFEVKGLFKEGYRFSIANRRLSNNCMAVINGPIKNIQILTPIDKANNIFIHEKEKIEKLNKLYNITQEALEIIEEPYKTDFIEFNIKRPIYLGANRFRVKGFVGKINFTKPVNLTPLLAIMKTIGAGKYYAIGGGKVAYL
;
A
#
# COMPACT_ATOMS: atom_id res chain seq x y z
N MET A 1 6.36 -12.36 15.77
CA MET A 1 6.09 -10.90 15.87
C MET A 1 6.14 -10.29 14.48
N LEU A 2 5.10 -9.53 14.10
CA LEU A 2 5.07 -8.85 12.79
C LEU A 2 5.99 -7.61 12.79
N ASN A 3 6.93 -7.59 11.88
CA ASN A 3 7.77 -6.43 11.57
C ASN A 3 7.06 -5.58 10.50
N ILE A 4 6.02 -4.85 10.90
CA ILE A 4 5.31 -3.91 10.00
C ILE A 4 5.15 -2.59 10.73
N LYS A 5 5.56 -1.49 10.11
CA LYS A 5 5.40 -0.15 10.69
C LYS A 5 4.45 0.69 9.84
N SER A 6 3.68 1.56 10.48
CA SER A 6 2.93 2.61 9.80
C SER A 6 3.44 3.98 10.21
N VAL A 7 3.34 4.92 9.27
CA VAL A 7 3.42 6.36 9.55
C VAL A 7 2.19 7.03 8.96
N GLU A 8 1.58 7.90 9.75
CA GLU A 8 0.46 8.75 9.33
C GLU A 8 0.86 10.21 9.44
N TYR A 9 0.73 10.94 8.33
CA TYR A 9 0.89 12.39 8.27
C TYR A 9 -0.48 13.04 8.23
N THR A 10 -0.71 14.00 9.11
CA THR A 10 -1.85 14.91 9.02
C THR A 10 -1.39 16.15 8.28
N ILE A 11 -1.84 16.31 7.04
CA ILE A 11 -1.50 17.42 6.17
C ILE A 11 -2.63 18.44 6.22
N ARG A 12 -2.30 19.72 6.39
CA ARG A 12 -3.23 20.85 6.25
C ARG A 12 -2.88 21.63 4.99
N PHE A 13 -3.84 21.78 4.09
CA PHE A 13 -3.65 22.60 2.89
C PHE A 13 -3.69 24.08 3.25
N LEU A 14 -2.69 24.83 2.78
CA LEU A 14 -2.55 26.28 2.98
C LEU A 14 -3.10 27.08 1.79
N THR A 15 -3.40 26.39 0.69
CA THR A 15 -4.06 26.93 -0.49
C THR A 15 -5.12 25.93 -0.93
N GLU A 16 -6.04 26.35 -1.80
CA GLU A 16 -6.93 25.40 -2.47
C GLU A 16 -6.11 24.36 -3.27
N ALA A 17 -6.56 23.10 -3.25
CA ALA A 17 -5.94 22.02 -4.00
C ALA A 17 -6.98 21.15 -4.70
N ASN A 18 -6.84 21.01 -6.03
CA ASN A 18 -7.75 20.27 -6.89
C ASN A 18 -6.99 19.21 -7.69
N PHE A 19 -7.09 17.95 -7.27
CA PHE A 19 -6.31 16.86 -7.86
C PHE A 19 -7.00 16.24 -9.08
N ARG A 20 -6.22 15.84 -10.09
CA ARG A 20 -6.71 15.15 -11.30
C ARG A 20 -6.85 13.62 -11.12
N GLU A 21 -6.13 13.08 -10.15
CA GLU A 21 -6.15 11.68 -9.71
C GLU A 21 -6.22 11.62 -8.17
N ALA A 22 -6.46 10.44 -7.58
CA ALA A 22 -6.53 10.31 -6.13
C ALA A 22 -5.32 10.97 -5.45
N PRO A 23 -5.51 11.93 -4.52
CA PRO A 23 -4.41 12.68 -3.92
C PRO A 23 -3.35 11.78 -3.27
N GLU A 24 -3.77 10.67 -2.65
CA GLU A 24 -2.86 9.69 -2.06
C GLU A 24 -1.90 9.12 -3.10
N ILE A 25 -2.40 8.79 -4.29
CA ILE A 25 -1.63 8.26 -5.42
C ILE A 25 -0.74 9.36 -6.03
N ALA A 26 -1.28 10.57 -6.20
CA ALA A 26 -0.54 11.70 -6.77
C ALA A 26 0.67 12.09 -5.90
N ILE A 27 0.49 12.10 -4.58
CA ILE A 27 1.55 12.37 -3.60
C ILE A 27 2.54 11.19 -3.57
N PHE A 28 2.05 9.95 -3.49
CA PHE A 28 2.92 8.75 -3.51
C PHE A 28 3.81 8.70 -4.75
N LYS A 29 3.25 8.99 -5.93
CA LYS A 29 4.00 9.10 -7.19
C LYS A 29 5.06 10.18 -7.14
N SER A 30 4.71 11.36 -6.62
CA SER A 30 5.66 12.48 -6.48
C SER A 30 6.81 12.12 -5.56
N ILE A 31 6.51 11.44 -4.44
CA ILE A 31 7.52 10.96 -3.50
C ILE A 31 8.47 10.01 -4.20
N PHE A 32 7.97 8.96 -4.85
CA PHE A 32 8.84 7.97 -5.50
C PHE A 32 9.61 8.52 -6.69
N LYS A 33 9.05 9.50 -7.42
CA LYS A 33 9.79 10.23 -8.45
C LYS A 33 10.98 10.97 -7.83
N ARG A 34 10.77 11.63 -6.68
CA ARG A 34 11.86 12.33 -5.97
C ARG A 34 12.88 11.35 -5.40
N LEU A 35 12.44 10.23 -4.81
CA LEU A 35 13.33 9.17 -4.33
C LEU A 35 14.18 8.58 -5.44
N LYS A 36 13.62 8.36 -6.64
CA LYS A 36 14.41 7.90 -7.79
C LYS A 36 15.58 8.83 -8.06
N ASN A 37 15.37 10.14 -7.99
CA ASN A 37 16.41 11.14 -8.26
C ASN A 37 17.45 11.24 -7.13
N ILE A 38 17.14 10.79 -5.91
CA ILE A 38 18.05 10.84 -4.76
C ILE A 38 18.83 9.52 -4.63
N LEU A 39 18.15 8.39 -4.84
CA LEU A 39 18.65 7.05 -4.51
C LEU A 39 19.15 6.25 -5.73
N CYS A 40 18.73 6.61 -6.95
CA CYS A 40 19.13 5.89 -8.15
C CYS A 40 20.30 6.60 -8.84
N ILE A 41 21.42 5.91 -8.96
CA ILE A 41 22.60 6.39 -9.71
C ILE A 41 22.29 6.51 -11.21
N ASN A 42 21.30 5.77 -11.71
CA ASN A 42 20.88 5.81 -13.12
C ASN A 42 19.38 6.10 -13.22
N SER A 43 19.00 7.33 -12.89
CA SER A 43 17.60 7.77 -12.83
C SER A 43 16.88 7.76 -14.19
N GLU A 44 17.62 7.83 -15.30
CA GLU A 44 17.06 7.86 -16.66
C GLU A 44 16.73 6.47 -17.23
N ARG A 45 17.39 5.41 -16.76
CA ARG A 45 17.12 4.04 -17.23
C ARG A 45 16.00 3.35 -16.44
N ARG A 46 15.48 2.27 -17.03
CA ARG A 46 14.51 1.36 -16.38
C ARG A 46 15.24 0.47 -15.38
N CYS A 47 14.61 0.19 -14.24
CA CYS A 47 15.20 -0.70 -13.22
C CYS A 47 15.45 -2.12 -13.75
N THR A 48 14.56 -2.62 -14.61
CA THR A 48 14.62 -4.00 -15.15
C THR A 48 15.85 -4.27 -16.01
N SER A 49 16.50 -3.24 -16.56
CA SER A 49 17.72 -3.35 -17.35
C SER A 49 18.95 -2.78 -16.65
N CYS A 50 18.85 -2.43 -15.37
CA CYS A 50 19.94 -1.84 -14.61
C CYS A 50 20.82 -2.92 -13.96
N TYR A 51 22.12 -2.88 -14.25
CA TYR A 51 23.12 -3.81 -13.70
C TYR A 51 23.23 -3.73 -12.17
N HIS A 52 22.92 -2.58 -11.57
CA HIS A 52 22.99 -2.36 -10.12
C HIS A 52 21.68 -2.63 -9.38
N SER A 53 20.65 -3.17 -10.06
CA SER A 53 19.31 -3.35 -9.49
C SER A 53 19.31 -4.14 -8.18
N ASN A 54 20.14 -5.17 -8.06
CA ASN A 54 20.26 -6.02 -6.85
C ASN A 54 20.74 -5.28 -5.59
N LYS A 55 21.51 -4.21 -5.72
CA LYS A 55 22.05 -3.41 -4.59
C LYS A 55 21.40 -2.02 -4.49
N CYS A 56 20.51 -1.68 -5.42
CA CYS A 56 19.91 -0.36 -5.50
C CYS A 56 18.76 -0.25 -4.49
N LEU A 57 18.90 0.68 -3.54
CA LEU A 57 17.86 0.94 -2.54
C LEU A 57 16.54 1.37 -3.18
N TYR A 58 16.58 2.19 -4.23
CA TYR A 58 15.36 2.57 -4.96
C TYR A 58 14.64 1.33 -5.54
N ASN A 59 15.40 0.40 -6.13
CA ASN A 59 14.83 -0.84 -6.65
C ASN A 59 14.19 -1.68 -5.52
N PHE A 60 14.86 -1.78 -4.38
CA PHE A 60 14.38 -2.50 -3.20
C PHE A 60 13.04 -1.96 -2.68
N ILE A 61 12.90 -0.63 -2.51
CA ILE A 61 11.69 -0.01 -1.94
C ILE A 61 10.55 0.18 -2.96
N SER A 62 10.84 0.15 -4.26
CA SER A 62 9.85 0.32 -5.35
C SER A 62 9.49 -0.98 -6.09
N ALA A 63 10.15 -2.09 -5.75
CA ALA A 63 10.06 -3.37 -6.46
C ALA A 63 10.24 -3.21 -7.99
N GLY A 64 11.32 -2.55 -8.40
CA GLY A 64 11.64 -2.35 -9.81
C GLY A 64 10.93 -1.18 -10.47
N ASP A 65 10.87 -0.02 -9.82
CA ASP A 65 10.11 1.15 -10.32
C ASP A 65 8.65 0.77 -10.59
N PHE A 66 8.06 0.03 -9.65
CA PHE A 66 6.72 -0.53 -9.68
C PHE A 66 6.45 -1.58 -10.77
N SER A 67 7.48 -2.14 -11.42
CA SER A 67 7.27 -3.23 -12.39
C SER A 67 6.60 -4.44 -11.75
N ASN A 68 6.91 -4.71 -10.48
CA ASN A 68 6.33 -5.80 -9.69
C ASN A 68 5.45 -5.22 -8.58
N ILE A 69 4.28 -4.68 -8.95
CA ILE A 69 3.37 -3.98 -8.03
C ILE A 69 2.90 -4.84 -6.84
N ASP A 70 2.84 -6.16 -7.01
CA ASP A 70 2.54 -7.15 -5.97
C ASP A 70 3.71 -7.42 -5.01
N MET A 71 4.89 -6.87 -5.28
CA MET A 71 6.08 -7.04 -4.45
C MET A 71 6.55 -5.73 -3.79
N VAL A 72 5.77 -4.65 -3.88
CA VAL A 72 6.15 -3.33 -3.35
C VAL A 72 6.02 -3.29 -1.82
N PRO A 73 7.10 -3.01 -1.06
CA PRO A 73 7.09 -3.09 0.39
C PRO A 73 6.59 -1.83 1.09
N ILE A 74 6.32 -0.75 0.35
CA ILE A 74 5.76 0.50 0.87
C ILE A 74 4.37 0.71 0.29
N ILE A 75 3.39 0.73 1.18
CA ILE A 75 1.97 0.75 0.82
C ILE A 75 1.40 2.11 1.17
N ILE A 76 0.73 2.76 0.21
CA ILE A 76 -0.11 3.91 0.51
C ILE A 76 -1.54 3.45 0.80
N LYS A 77 -2.07 3.80 1.98
CA LYS A 77 -3.47 3.55 2.33
C LYS A 77 -4.35 4.65 1.75
N LYS A 78 -5.41 4.23 1.05
CA LYS A 78 -6.44 5.13 0.52
C LYS A 78 -7.84 4.50 0.65
N PRO A 79 -8.91 5.29 0.66
CA PRO A 79 -10.27 4.79 0.52
C PRO A 79 -10.54 4.26 -0.91
N LEU A 80 -11.72 3.66 -1.12
CA LEU A 80 -12.18 3.26 -2.46
C LEU A 80 -12.32 4.48 -3.38
N ILE A 81 -12.95 5.54 -2.87
CA ILE A 81 -13.14 6.83 -3.53
C ILE A 81 -12.47 7.90 -2.68
N SER A 82 -11.51 8.61 -3.26
CA SER A 82 -10.78 9.70 -2.59
C SER A 82 -11.50 11.04 -2.76
N LYS A 83 -11.38 11.91 -1.76
CA LYS A 83 -11.75 13.34 -1.90
C LYS A 83 -10.73 14.00 -2.83
N MET A 84 -11.21 14.73 -3.83
CA MET A 84 -10.36 15.28 -4.91
C MET A 84 -10.04 16.77 -4.75
N SER A 85 -10.91 17.49 -4.03
CA SER A 85 -10.85 18.95 -3.87
C SER A 85 -10.77 19.32 -2.41
N PHE A 86 -9.87 20.23 -2.09
CA PHE A 86 -9.53 20.66 -0.74
C PHE A 86 -9.51 22.18 -0.71
N THR A 87 -10.34 22.77 0.14
CA THR A 87 -10.28 24.21 0.42
C THR A 87 -9.09 24.51 1.33
N GLU A 88 -8.70 25.77 1.40
CA GLU A 88 -7.71 26.23 2.38
C GLU A 88 -8.14 25.83 3.81
N GLY A 89 -7.15 25.44 4.63
CA GLY A 89 -7.34 24.96 5.99
C GLY A 89 -7.81 23.51 6.10
N SER A 90 -8.24 22.88 4.99
CA SER A 90 -8.73 21.50 5.03
C SER A 90 -7.60 20.51 5.32
N ILE A 91 -7.99 19.40 5.97
CA ILE A 91 -7.07 18.37 6.46
C ILE A 91 -7.20 17.10 5.62
N MET A 92 -6.05 16.50 5.32
CA MET A 92 -5.92 15.18 4.74
C MET A 92 -5.02 14.30 5.62
N LYS A 93 -5.40 13.03 5.79
CA LYS A 93 -4.54 12.01 6.41
C LYS A 93 -3.88 11.17 5.33
N LEU A 94 -2.56 11.11 5.36
CA LEU A 94 -1.75 10.34 4.44
C LEU A 94 -1.03 9.24 5.23
N LYS A 95 -1.40 7.98 5.00
CA LYS A 95 -0.87 6.84 5.77
C LYS A 95 -0.08 5.90 4.89
N PHE A 96 1.17 5.66 5.27
CA PHE A 96 2.04 4.65 4.67
C PHE A 96 2.20 3.45 5.60
N VAL A 97 2.34 2.27 5.02
CA VAL A 97 2.69 1.02 5.73
C VAL A 97 3.95 0.45 5.10
N PHE A 98 4.95 0.15 5.91
CA PHE A 98 6.24 -0.40 5.52
C PHE A 98 6.33 -1.85 5.97
N LEU A 99 6.70 -2.72 5.04
CA LEU A 99 6.87 -4.14 5.28
C LEU A 99 8.31 -4.43 5.69
N GLY A 100 8.48 -5.03 6.87
CA GLY A 100 9.75 -5.54 7.36
C GLY A 100 10.88 -4.53 7.31
N ASP A 101 12.01 -4.93 6.74
CA ASP A 101 13.24 -4.15 6.60
C ASP A 101 13.06 -2.87 5.78
N ALA A 102 12.01 -2.75 4.94
CA ALA A 102 11.71 -1.49 4.27
C ALA A 102 11.38 -0.36 5.26
N ALA A 103 10.98 -0.69 6.48
CA ALA A 103 10.74 0.29 7.54
C ALA A 103 12.01 1.02 8.00
N LEU A 104 13.21 0.46 7.74
CA LEU A 104 14.49 1.12 7.99
C LEU A 104 14.71 2.35 7.09
N HIS A 105 13.91 2.48 6.02
CA HIS A 105 14.04 3.52 5.00
C HIS A 105 12.91 4.55 5.05
N MET A 106 12.10 4.55 6.11
CA MET A 106 10.98 5.47 6.29
C MET A 106 11.42 6.94 6.33
N ASP A 107 12.62 7.24 6.85
CA ASP A 107 13.14 8.60 6.95
C ASP A 107 13.33 9.27 5.57
N PHE A 108 13.49 8.49 4.50
CA PHE A 108 13.49 9.03 3.15
C PHE A 108 12.12 9.61 2.75
N ILE A 109 11.01 9.02 3.21
CA ILE A 109 9.67 9.56 2.99
C ILE A 109 9.49 10.86 3.79
N ASP A 110 9.98 10.89 5.04
CA ASP A 110 9.97 12.11 5.87
C ASP A 110 10.75 13.24 5.22
N PHE A 111 11.96 12.94 4.72
CA PHE A 111 12.80 13.92 4.03
C PHE A 111 12.08 14.53 2.83
N VAL A 112 11.50 13.69 1.98
CA VAL A 112 10.80 14.15 0.76
C VAL A 112 9.54 14.95 1.11
N LEU A 113 8.77 14.53 2.11
CA LEU A 113 7.57 15.26 2.53
C LEU A 113 7.90 16.63 3.13
N LYS A 114 8.97 16.73 3.93
CA LYS A 114 9.47 18.02 4.43
C LYS A 114 9.96 18.92 3.30
N GLU A 115 10.62 18.36 2.28
CA GLU A 115 10.98 19.13 1.09
C GLU A 115 9.73 19.66 0.37
N PHE A 116 8.68 18.85 0.24
CA PHE A 116 7.42 19.26 -0.37
C PHE A 116 6.64 20.28 0.47
N GLU A 117 6.74 20.23 1.79
CA GLU A 117 6.15 21.24 2.69
C GLU A 117 6.75 22.63 2.41
N VAL A 118 8.07 22.71 2.21
CA VAL A 118 8.76 23.98 1.91
C VAL A 118 8.49 24.47 0.49
N LYS A 119 8.56 23.56 -0.51
CA LYS A 119 8.47 23.91 -1.95
C LYS A 119 7.06 23.81 -2.54
N GLY A 120 6.08 23.39 -1.76
CA GLY A 120 4.77 22.96 -2.25
C GLY A 120 4.80 21.71 -3.13
N LEU A 121 3.64 21.07 -3.29
CA LEU A 121 3.46 19.96 -4.23
C LEU A 121 3.40 20.45 -5.67
N PHE A 122 3.95 19.66 -6.59
CA PHE A 122 3.87 19.88 -8.05
C PHE A 122 4.39 21.24 -8.52
N LYS A 123 5.58 21.65 -8.03
CA LYS A 123 6.21 22.95 -8.33
C LYS A 123 5.38 24.11 -7.77
N GLU A 124 5.19 24.14 -6.45
CA GLU A 124 4.39 25.15 -5.73
C GLU A 124 2.89 25.19 -6.04
N GLY A 125 2.37 24.30 -6.90
CA GLY A 125 0.96 24.27 -7.28
C GLY A 125 0.00 24.12 -6.10
N TYR A 126 0.39 23.37 -5.05
CA TYR A 126 -0.38 23.27 -3.81
C TYR A 126 0.53 23.41 -2.58
N ARG A 127 0.28 24.42 -1.74
CA ARG A 127 1.01 24.61 -0.47
C ARG A 127 0.29 23.89 0.66
N PHE A 128 1.07 23.30 1.56
CA PHE A 128 0.55 22.58 2.71
C PHE A 128 1.54 22.62 3.87
N SER A 129 1.08 22.31 5.07
CA SER A 129 1.92 22.05 6.23
C SER A 129 1.61 20.70 6.86
N ILE A 130 2.61 20.08 7.49
CA ILE A 130 2.49 18.82 8.21
C ILE A 130 2.11 19.15 9.65
N ALA A 131 0.82 19.06 9.96
CA ALA A 131 0.29 19.37 11.28
C ALA A 131 0.63 18.30 12.34
N ASN A 132 0.79 17.04 11.92
CA ASN A 132 1.15 15.94 12.84
C ASN A 132 1.80 14.77 12.07
N ARG A 133 2.69 14.05 12.75
CA ARG A 133 3.26 12.78 12.30
C ARG A 133 3.11 11.74 13.42
N ARG A 134 2.45 10.63 13.13
CA ARG A 134 2.23 9.53 14.07
C ARG A 134 2.85 8.25 13.56
N LEU A 135 3.70 7.64 14.38
CA LEU A 135 4.24 6.31 14.15
C LEU A 135 3.42 5.28 14.89
N SER A 136 3.20 4.13 14.26
CA SER A 136 2.65 2.96 14.94
C SER A 136 3.34 1.70 14.47
N ASN A 137 3.65 0.83 15.43
CA ASN A 137 4.04 -0.55 15.14
C ASN A 137 2.75 -1.34 14.93
N ASN A 138 2.57 -1.90 13.74
CA ASN A 138 1.44 -2.78 13.48
C ASN A 138 1.80 -4.17 14.03
N CYS A 139 1.52 -4.37 15.32
CA CYS A 139 1.50 -5.71 15.89
C CYS A 139 0.27 -6.47 15.37
N MET A 140 0.23 -7.79 15.54
CA MET A 140 -0.99 -8.57 15.31
C MET A 140 -2.13 -7.92 16.11
N ALA A 141 -3.10 -7.35 15.41
CA ALA A 141 -4.30 -6.85 16.05
C ALA A 141 -4.99 -8.06 16.69
N VAL A 142 -5.10 -8.08 18.02
CA VAL A 142 -5.88 -9.10 18.71
C VAL A 142 -7.34 -8.91 18.28
N ILE A 143 -7.83 -9.84 17.47
CA ILE A 143 -9.26 -9.95 17.22
C ILE A 143 -9.77 -10.95 18.24
N ASN A 144 -10.58 -10.45 19.17
CA ASN A 144 -11.26 -11.29 20.13
C ASN A 144 -12.43 -11.97 19.41
N GLY A 145 -12.26 -13.25 19.07
CA GLY A 145 -13.32 -14.09 18.53
C GLY A 145 -13.03 -14.63 17.13
N PRO A 146 -13.75 -15.69 16.73
CA PRO A 146 -13.54 -16.33 15.44
C PRO A 146 -14.16 -15.49 14.32
N ILE A 147 -13.50 -15.50 13.16
CA ILE A 147 -13.87 -14.74 11.97
C ILE A 147 -14.87 -15.57 11.17
N LYS A 148 -16.09 -15.07 11.04
CA LYS A 148 -17.14 -15.73 10.24
C LYS A 148 -17.09 -15.29 8.79
N ASN A 149 -16.77 -14.02 8.56
CA ASN A 149 -16.71 -13.46 7.21
C ASN A 149 -15.62 -12.40 7.06
N ILE A 150 -15.12 -12.26 5.82
CA ILE A 150 -14.16 -11.24 5.41
C ILE A 150 -14.82 -10.36 4.36
N GLN A 151 -14.93 -9.07 4.64
CA GLN A 151 -15.32 -8.07 3.65
C GLN A 151 -14.11 -7.57 2.87
N ILE A 152 -14.18 -7.64 1.55
CA ILE A 152 -13.24 -7.02 0.62
C ILE A 152 -13.79 -5.64 0.24
N LEU A 153 -13.16 -4.58 0.73
CA LEU A 153 -13.62 -3.19 0.60
C LEU A 153 -13.07 -2.46 -0.64
N THR A 154 -11.99 -2.98 -1.21
CA THR A 154 -11.39 -2.47 -2.44
C THR A 154 -10.92 -3.65 -3.29
N PRO A 155 -10.85 -3.52 -4.62
CA PRO A 155 -10.73 -4.67 -5.51
C PRO A 155 -9.52 -5.58 -5.24
N ILE A 156 -9.76 -6.89 -5.29
CA ILE A 156 -8.73 -7.94 -5.43
C ILE A 156 -8.78 -8.55 -6.82
N ASP A 157 -7.65 -9.00 -7.36
CA ASP A 157 -7.53 -9.50 -8.73
C ASP A 157 -7.92 -10.97 -8.90
N LYS A 158 -8.17 -11.69 -7.80
CA LYS A 158 -8.51 -13.12 -7.78
C LYS A 158 -9.83 -13.36 -7.05
N ALA A 159 -10.72 -14.14 -7.67
CA ALA A 159 -11.97 -14.58 -7.04
C ALA A 159 -11.86 -15.97 -6.37
N ASN A 160 -10.93 -16.81 -6.84
CA ASN A 160 -10.75 -18.19 -6.39
C ASN A 160 -9.38 -18.38 -5.75
N ASN A 161 -9.23 -19.43 -4.91
CA ASN A 161 -7.97 -19.82 -4.26
C ASN A 161 -7.27 -18.64 -3.55
N ILE A 162 -8.05 -17.77 -2.93
CA ILE A 162 -7.59 -16.47 -2.41
C ILE A 162 -6.48 -16.70 -1.39
N PHE A 163 -6.68 -17.61 -0.44
CA PHE A 163 -5.71 -17.85 0.63
C PHE A 163 -4.41 -18.52 0.17
N ILE A 164 -4.46 -19.36 -0.88
CA ILE A 164 -3.27 -19.93 -1.53
C ILE A 164 -2.45 -18.79 -2.13
N HIS A 165 -3.08 -17.97 -2.97
CA HIS A 165 -2.40 -16.85 -3.63
C HIS A 165 -1.84 -15.82 -2.65
N GLU A 166 -2.59 -15.52 -1.59
CA GLU A 166 -2.14 -14.60 -0.55
C GLU A 166 -0.97 -15.15 0.25
N LYS A 167 -1.00 -16.44 0.58
CA LYS A 167 0.13 -17.12 1.23
C LYS A 167 1.38 -17.03 0.36
N GLU A 168 1.32 -17.46 -0.90
CA GLU A 168 2.47 -17.44 -1.82
C GLU A 168 3.05 -16.03 -1.99
N LYS A 169 2.18 -15.02 -2.11
CA LYS A 169 2.59 -13.61 -2.20
C LYS A 169 3.31 -13.15 -0.93
N ILE A 170 2.72 -13.42 0.24
CA ILE A 170 3.29 -12.99 1.51
C ILE A 170 4.58 -13.73 1.82
N GLU A 171 4.72 -15.01 1.45
CA GLU A 171 5.98 -15.75 1.57
C GLU A 171 7.10 -15.14 0.72
N LYS A 172 6.80 -14.75 -0.53
CA LYS A 172 7.76 -14.04 -1.40
C LYS A 172 8.17 -12.70 -0.81
N LEU A 173 7.21 -11.92 -0.32
CA LEU A 173 7.48 -10.66 0.38
C LEU A 173 8.31 -10.90 1.65
N ASN A 174 7.99 -11.92 2.43
CA ASN A 174 8.68 -12.23 3.66
C ASN A 174 10.16 -12.59 3.41
N LYS A 175 10.44 -13.35 2.35
CA LYS A 175 11.81 -13.68 1.92
C LYS A 175 12.63 -12.45 1.54
N LEU A 176 11.98 -11.42 0.97
CA LEU A 176 12.66 -10.19 0.53
C LEU A 176 12.81 -9.16 1.65
N TYR A 177 11.86 -9.10 2.57
CA TYR A 177 11.72 -7.99 3.50
C TYR A 177 11.73 -8.39 4.98
N ASN A 178 11.78 -9.68 5.33
CA ASN A 178 11.78 -10.14 6.74
C ASN A 178 10.60 -9.58 7.56
N ILE A 179 9.38 -9.86 7.09
CA ILE A 179 8.11 -9.36 7.66
C ILE A 179 7.74 -10.11 8.94
N THR A 180 7.93 -11.43 8.99
CA THR A 180 7.56 -12.29 10.13
C THR A 180 8.44 -13.53 10.18
N GLN A 181 8.64 -14.05 11.40
CA GLN A 181 9.26 -15.35 11.65
C GLN A 181 8.22 -16.46 11.85
N GLU A 182 6.94 -16.11 11.97
CA GLU A 182 5.85 -17.07 12.15
C GLU A 182 5.53 -17.78 10.84
N ALA A 183 5.25 -19.08 10.92
CA ALA A 183 4.84 -19.87 9.78
C ALA A 183 3.48 -19.39 9.24
N LEU A 184 3.35 -19.36 7.90
CA LEU A 184 2.11 -18.98 7.24
C LEU A 184 1.31 -20.23 6.89
N GLU A 185 0.39 -20.57 7.78
CA GLU A 185 -0.56 -21.65 7.56
C GLU A 185 -1.62 -21.24 6.55
N ILE A 186 -1.98 -22.18 5.67
CA ILE A 186 -3.06 -22.00 4.72
C ILE A 186 -4.40 -22.15 5.44
N ILE A 187 -5.39 -21.38 5.01
CA ILE A 187 -6.77 -21.55 5.47
C ILE A 187 -7.43 -22.60 4.59
N GLU A 188 -7.65 -23.79 5.14
CA GLU A 188 -8.29 -24.92 4.45
C GLU A 188 -9.82 -24.91 4.57
N GLU A 189 -10.37 -24.12 5.51
CA GLU A 189 -11.81 -24.05 5.75
C GLU A 189 -12.55 -23.62 4.47
N PRO A 190 -13.53 -24.42 4.00
CA PRO A 190 -14.31 -24.09 2.83
C PRO A 190 -15.07 -22.76 2.97
N TYR A 191 -15.10 -21.98 1.90
CA TYR A 191 -15.74 -20.68 1.88
C TYR A 191 -16.55 -20.44 0.62
N LYS A 192 -17.52 -19.53 0.71
CA LYS A 192 -18.30 -19.01 -0.41
C LYS A 192 -17.99 -17.54 -0.62
N THR A 193 -18.04 -17.08 -1.87
CA THR A 193 -17.78 -15.69 -2.23
C THR A 193 -19.03 -15.03 -2.79
N ASP A 194 -19.40 -13.89 -2.23
CA ASP A 194 -20.44 -13.02 -2.78
C ASP A 194 -19.74 -11.80 -3.39
N PHE A 195 -19.14 -12.00 -4.57
CA PHE A 195 -18.33 -10.98 -5.23
C PHE A 195 -19.07 -10.29 -6.37
N ILE A 196 -18.82 -8.99 -6.49
CA ILE A 196 -19.18 -8.18 -7.64
C ILE A 196 -17.91 -7.73 -8.36
N GLU A 197 -17.95 -7.71 -9.69
CA GLU A 197 -16.88 -7.12 -10.46
C GLU A 197 -16.86 -5.60 -10.26
N PHE A 198 -15.66 -5.07 -10.01
CA PHE A 198 -15.42 -3.65 -9.87
C PHE A 198 -14.26 -3.23 -10.76
N ASN A 199 -14.45 -2.14 -11.49
CA ASN A 199 -13.46 -1.60 -12.42
C ASN A 199 -13.20 -0.13 -12.13
N ILE A 200 -11.94 0.20 -11.81
CA ILE A 200 -11.50 1.60 -11.72
C ILE A 200 -11.31 2.12 -13.14
N LYS A 201 -12.23 3.00 -13.56
CA LYS A 201 -12.26 3.55 -14.93
C LYS A 201 -10.95 4.21 -15.36
N ARG A 202 -10.29 4.94 -14.45
CA ARG A 202 -9.04 5.65 -14.75
C ARG A 202 -7.83 4.78 -14.39
N PRO A 203 -6.90 4.55 -15.32
CA PRO A 203 -5.67 3.85 -15.01
C PRO A 203 -4.81 4.66 -14.04
N ILE A 204 -4.08 3.96 -13.18
CA ILE A 204 -3.08 4.54 -12.28
C ILE A 204 -1.71 4.47 -12.95
N TYR A 205 -0.92 5.54 -12.88
CA TYR A 205 0.41 5.61 -13.45
C TYR A 205 1.46 5.78 -12.34
N LEU A 206 2.33 4.79 -12.16
CA LEU A 206 3.46 4.83 -11.21
C LEU A 206 4.74 4.39 -11.91
N GLY A 207 5.81 5.15 -11.73
CA GLY A 207 7.04 4.94 -12.50
C GLY A 207 6.78 5.06 -14.00
N ALA A 208 7.26 4.08 -14.77
CA ALA A 208 6.96 3.92 -16.19
C ALA A 208 5.73 3.02 -16.46
N ASN A 209 5.02 2.58 -15.42
CA ASN A 209 4.00 1.55 -15.50
C ASN A 209 2.57 2.13 -15.48
N ARG A 210 1.67 1.46 -16.21
CA ARG A 210 0.23 1.78 -16.28
C ARG A 210 -0.58 0.61 -15.71
N PHE A 211 -1.36 0.87 -14.68
CA PHE A 211 -2.19 -0.13 -13.99
C PHE A 211 -3.67 0.10 -14.29
N ARG A 212 -4.36 -0.91 -14.82
CA ARG A 212 -5.82 -0.95 -14.94
C ARG A 212 -6.35 -1.84 -13.82
N VAL A 213 -6.92 -1.23 -12.79
CA VAL A 213 -7.41 -1.98 -11.63
C VAL A 213 -8.83 -2.48 -11.92
N LYS A 214 -8.91 -3.72 -12.38
CA LYS A 214 -10.13 -4.53 -12.43
C LYS A 214 -10.01 -5.63 -11.38
N GLY A 215 -11.10 -5.93 -10.68
CA GLY A 215 -11.10 -6.99 -9.68
C GLY A 215 -12.48 -7.19 -9.05
N PHE A 216 -12.47 -7.78 -7.87
CA PHE A 216 -13.67 -8.18 -7.14
C PHE A 216 -13.76 -7.46 -5.79
N VAL A 217 -14.96 -7.04 -5.44
CA VAL A 217 -15.33 -6.46 -4.13
C VAL A 217 -16.50 -7.27 -3.60
N GLY A 218 -16.61 -7.47 -2.29
CA GLY A 218 -17.71 -8.26 -1.73
C GLY A 218 -17.32 -9.00 -0.47
N LYS A 219 -17.87 -10.20 -0.27
CA LYS A 219 -17.67 -10.97 0.97
C LYS A 219 -17.14 -12.36 0.71
N ILE A 220 -16.30 -12.83 1.61
CA ILE A 220 -15.91 -14.23 1.77
C ILE A 220 -16.60 -14.73 3.04
N ASN A 221 -17.43 -15.75 2.92
CA ASN A 221 -18.15 -16.37 4.04
C ASN A 221 -17.59 -17.76 4.28
N PHE A 222 -17.01 -18.00 5.45
CA PHE A 222 -16.54 -19.34 5.81
C PHE A 222 -17.71 -20.23 6.20
N THR A 223 -17.59 -21.53 5.92
CA THR A 223 -18.61 -22.52 6.31
C THR A 223 -18.63 -22.68 7.83
N LYS A 224 -17.45 -22.70 8.45
CA LYS A 224 -17.26 -22.56 9.90
C LYS A 224 -16.38 -21.36 10.22
N PRO A 225 -16.60 -20.67 11.36
CA PRO A 225 -15.72 -19.58 11.77
C PRO A 225 -14.25 -20.03 11.92
N VAL A 226 -13.32 -19.20 11.47
CA VAL A 226 -11.87 -19.48 11.55
C VAL A 226 -11.17 -18.55 12.54
N ASN A 227 -10.12 -19.02 13.18
CA ASN A 227 -9.33 -18.18 14.08
C ASN A 227 -8.44 -17.21 13.28
N LEU A 228 -8.04 -16.11 13.94
CA LEU A 228 -7.05 -15.20 13.36
C LEU A 228 -5.70 -15.92 13.26
N THR A 229 -5.24 -16.16 12.03
CA THR A 229 -3.91 -16.69 11.73
C THR A 229 -2.93 -15.56 11.38
N PRO A 230 -1.60 -15.79 11.38
CA PRO A 230 -0.63 -14.80 10.91
C PRO A 230 -0.89 -14.35 9.48
N LEU A 231 -1.31 -15.26 8.59
CA LEU A 231 -1.72 -14.97 7.22
C LEU A 231 -2.86 -13.92 7.20
N LEU A 232 -3.92 -14.16 7.96
CA LEU A 232 -5.04 -13.22 8.09
C LEU A 232 -4.60 -11.89 8.75
N ALA A 233 -3.77 -11.93 9.79
CA ALA A 233 -3.29 -10.70 10.43
C ALA A 233 -2.50 -9.81 9.45
N ILE A 234 -1.65 -10.40 8.61
CA ILE A 234 -0.92 -9.69 7.55
C ILE A 234 -1.88 -9.18 6.48
N MET A 235 -2.78 -10.03 5.96
CA MET A 235 -3.78 -9.64 4.97
C MET A 235 -4.63 -8.44 5.45
N LYS A 236 -5.06 -8.43 6.71
CA LYS A 236 -5.77 -7.30 7.34
C LYS A 236 -4.94 -6.02 7.33
N THR A 237 -3.66 -6.15 7.62
CA THR A 237 -2.75 -5.02 7.75
C THR A 237 -2.39 -4.42 6.39
N ILE A 238 -2.00 -5.25 5.43
CA ILE A 238 -1.41 -4.81 4.16
C ILE A 238 -2.44 -4.71 3.05
N GLY A 239 -3.46 -5.58 3.05
CA GLY A 239 -4.45 -5.76 2.00
C GLY A 239 -4.19 -7.03 1.18
N ALA A 240 -5.24 -7.53 0.52
CA ALA A 240 -5.18 -8.69 -0.36
C ALA A 240 -4.97 -8.33 -1.84
N GLY A 241 -4.67 -9.32 -2.66
CA GLY A 241 -4.47 -9.19 -4.09
C GLY A 241 -3.20 -8.43 -4.48
N LYS A 242 -3.03 -8.25 -5.79
CA LYS A 242 -1.88 -7.63 -6.46
C LYS A 242 -1.72 -6.14 -6.20
N TYR A 243 -2.83 -5.41 -6.00
CA TYR A 243 -2.81 -3.95 -5.96
C TYR A 243 -2.76 -3.36 -4.54
N TYR A 244 -2.41 -4.17 -3.52
CA TYR A 244 -2.40 -3.73 -2.12
C TYR A 244 -1.52 -2.49 -1.88
N ALA A 245 -0.38 -2.37 -2.58
CA ALA A 245 0.57 -1.27 -2.44
C ALA A 245 -0.03 0.11 -2.77
N ILE A 246 -1.09 0.14 -3.58
CA ILE A 246 -1.80 1.36 -4.00
C ILE A 246 -3.21 1.45 -3.39
N GLY A 247 -3.42 0.75 -2.27
CA GLY A 247 -4.67 0.72 -1.52
C GLY A 247 -5.75 -0.16 -2.14
N GLY A 248 -5.37 -1.16 -2.94
CA GLY A 248 -6.23 -2.28 -3.32
C GLY A 248 -6.39 -3.32 -2.20
N GLY A 249 -7.35 -4.23 -2.35
CA GLY A 249 -7.63 -5.34 -1.44
C GLY A 249 -7.74 -5.05 0.06
N LYS A 250 -8.09 -3.84 0.49
CA LYS A 250 -8.44 -3.56 1.89
C LYS A 250 -9.50 -4.55 2.36
N VAL A 251 -9.25 -5.20 3.50
CA VAL A 251 -10.17 -6.17 4.10
C VAL A 251 -10.65 -5.73 5.49
N ALA A 252 -11.84 -6.19 5.88
CA ALA A 252 -12.38 -6.08 7.24
C ALA A 252 -12.92 -7.45 7.68
N TYR A 253 -12.69 -7.82 8.94
CA TYR A 253 -13.11 -9.11 9.50
C TYR A 253 -14.30 -8.90 10.42
N LEU A 254 -15.29 -9.79 10.31
CA LEU A 254 -16.55 -9.77 11.03
C LEU A 254 -16.95 -11.18 11.49
#